data_AF-A0A7J3UZ51-F1
#
_entry.id   AF-A0A7J3UZ51-F1
#
_cell.length_a   1.000
_cell.length_b   1.000
_cell.length_c   1.000
_cell.angle_alpha   90.00
_cell.angle_beta   90.00
_cell.angle_gamma   90.00
#
_symmetry.space_group_name_H-M   'P 1'
#
loop_
_entity.id
_entity.type
_entity.pdbx_description
1 polymer ?
#
loop_
_entity_poly.entity_id
_entity_poly.type
_entity_poly.pdbx_seq_one_letter_code
_entity_poly.pdbx_strand_id
1 'polypeptide(L)'
;MKVGQRYVDHSLIDVRESQDWWVFVSGVCPECGGTLKFDPSRKRYVCQSCGLSLSREEIDEIRYKDQKLNEEEEKERVRKEYLKWWATKK
;
A
#
# COMPACT_ATOMS: atom_id res chain seq x y z
N MET A 1 -36.41 -23.37 -41.48
CA MET A 1 -34.96 -23.10 -41.54
C MET A 1 -34.74 -21.60 -41.68
N LYS A 2 -34.26 -20.94 -40.62
CA LYS A 2 -33.54 -19.66 -40.60
C LYS A 2 -33.16 -19.40 -39.15
N VAL A 3 -31.96 -19.87 -38.81
CA VAL A 3 -31.36 -19.76 -37.48
C VAL A 3 -30.89 -18.31 -37.35
N GLY A 4 -31.66 -17.48 -36.64
CA GLY A 4 -31.29 -16.10 -36.34
C GLY A 4 -30.38 -16.07 -35.12
N GLN A 5 -29.10 -16.34 -35.31
CA GLN A 5 -28.10 -16.02 -34.29
C GLN A 5 -27.97 -14.50 -34.19
N ARG A 6 -28.53 -13.90 -33.14
CA ARG A 6 -28.09 -12.59 -32.66
C ARG A 6 -27.43 -12.77 -31.30
N TYR A 7 -26.16 -12.41 -31.33
CA TYR A 7 -25.15 -12.29 -30.30
C TYR A 7 -25.55 -11.28 -29.22
N VAL A 8 -25.32 -11.63 -27.94
CA VAL A 8 -25.05 -10.66 -26.87
C VAL A 8 -23.97 -11.24 -25.97
N ASP A 9 -22.77 -10.64 -26.04
CA ASP A 9 -21.64 -10.89 -25.16
C ASP A 9 -22.06 -10.59 -23.72
N HIS A 10 -21.96 -11.56 -22.82
CA HIS A 10 -22.36 -11.39 -21.42
C HIS A 10 -21.24 -10.68 -20.62
N SER A 11 -20.71 -9.61 -21.19
CA SER A 11 -19.86 -8.61 -20.56
C SER A 11 -20.73 -7.62 -19.80
N LEU A 12 -21.35 -8.07 -18.71
CA LEU A 12 -22.18 -7.21 -17.84
C LEU A 12 -21.88 -7.48 -16.36
N ILE A 13 -20.73 -6.97 -15.91
CA ILE A 13 -20.55 -6.60 -14.50
C ILE A 13 -20.60 -5.07 -14.50
N ASP A 14 -21.83 -4.56 -14.44
CA ASP A 14 -22.15 -3.15 -14.22
C ASP A 14 -21.92 -2.85 -12.73
N VAL A 15 -20.80 -2.22 -12.40
CA VAL A 15 -20.55 -1.60 -11.07
C VAL A 15 -20.22 -0.14 -11.32
N ARG A 16 -21.18 0.60 -11.85
CA ARG A 16 -21.16 2.06 -11.84
C ARG A 16 -22.28 2.57 -10.95
N GLU A 17 -21.87 3.43 -10.03
CA GLU A 17 -22.70 4.44 -9.38
C GLU A 17 -23.62 3.97 -8.25
N SER A 18 -23.04 3.91 -7.04
CA SER A 18 -23.54 4.77 -5.96
C SER A 18 -22.69 4.65 -4.69
N GLN A 19 -22.26 5.81 -4.20
CA GLN A 19 -21.61 6.08 -2.90
C GLN A 19 -20.07 6.02 -2.89
N ASP A 20 -19.48 6.89 -3.70
CA ASP A 20 -18.49 7.92 -3.33
C ASP A 20 -18.15 8.05 -1.83
N TRP A 21 -17.38 7.11 -1.29
CA TRP A 21 -16.56 7.27 -0.06
C TRP A 21 -15.16 6.63 -0.19
N TRP A 22 -14.75 6.18 -1.40
CA TRP A 22 -13.47 5.51 -1.68
C TRP A 22 -12.37 6.41 -2.27
N VAL A 23 -12.63 7.70 -2.49
CA VAL A 23 -11.65 8.62 -3.13
C VAL A 23 -10.59 9.14 -2.13
N PHE A 24 -10.71 8.81 -0.84
CA PHE A 24 -9.75 9.21 0.20
C PHE A 24 -8.71 8.11 0.52
N VAL A 25 -8.17 7.43 -0.50
CA VAL A 25 -6.87 6.74 -0.33
C VAL A 25 -5.79 7.62 -0.95
N SER A 26 -5.46 8.70 -0.26
CA SER A 26 -4.15 9.33 -0.40
C SER A 26 -3.14 8.50 0.40
N GLY A 27 -2.87 7.29 -0.08
CA GLY A 27 -1.78 6.47 0.42
C GLY A 27 -0.46 7.03 -0.10
N VAL A 28 0.45 7.38 0.81
CA VAL A 28 1.83 7.71 0.47
C VAL A 28 2.58 6.42 0.15
N CYS A 29 3.29 6.40 -0.98
CA CYS A 29 4.15 5.28 -1.35
C CYS A 29 5.31 5.17 -0.35
N PRO A 30 5.56 3.98 0.25
CA PRO A 30 6.63 3.80 1.23
C PRO A 30 8.03 3.98 0.63
N GLU A 31 8.20 3.83 -0.69
CA GLU A 31 9.50 3.90 -1.36
C GLU A 31 9.88 5.32 -1.82
N CYS A 32 8.90 6.15 -2.20
CA CYS A 32 9.17 7.42 -2.87
C CYS A 32 8.40 8.62 -2.32
N GLY A 33 7.50 8.41 -1.34
CA GLY A 33 6.64 9.48 -0.83
C GLY A 33 5.57 9.96 -1.82
N GLY A 34 5.48 9.34 -3.01
CA GLY A 34 4.57 9.74 -4.07
C GLY A 34 3.11 9.33 -3.83
N THR A 35 2.19 9.97 -4.55
CA THR A 35 0.76 9.68 -4.49
C THR A 35 0.45 8.33 -5.15
N LEU A 36 -0.14 7.41 -4.39
CA LEU A 36 -0.71 6.17 -4.91
C LEU A 36 -2.12 6.41 -5.44
N LYS A 37 -2.41 5.91 -6.63
CA LYS A 37 -3.74 5.90 -7.24
C LYS A 37 -4.29 4.47 -7.24
N PHE A 38 -5.53 4.29 -6.83
CA PHE A 38 -6.18 2.98 -6.90
C PHE A 38 -6.67 2.68 -8.33
N ASP A 39 -6.27 1.53 -8.86
CA ASP A 39 -6.75 0.98 -10.11
C ASP A 39 -7.83 -0.08 -9.81
N PRO A 40 -9.12 0.19 -10.11
CA PRO A 40 -10.23 -0.70 -9.76
C PRO A 40 -10.25 -1.98 -10.60
N SER A 41 -9.70 -1.95 -11.82
CA SER A 41 -9.65 -3.12 -12.71
C SER A 41 -8.77 -4.23 -12.14
N ARG A 42 -7.67 -3.86 -11.50
CA ARG A 42 -6.72 -4.82 -10.91
C ARG A 42 -6.77 -4.89 -9.38
N LYS A 43 -7.58 -4.04 -8.74
CA LYS A 43 -7.61 -3.84 -7.28
C LYS A 43 -6.22 -3.56 -6.69
N ARG A 44 -5.39 -2.85 -7.43
CA ARG A 44 -4.00 -2.52 -7.04
C ARG A 44 -3.81 -1.01 -6.96
N TYR A 45 -2.88 -0.58 -6.13
CA TYR A 45 -2.44 0.80 -6.02
C TYR A 45 -1.22 1.01 -6.92
N VAL A 46 -1.28 2.02 -7.78
CA VAL A 46 -0.19 2.38 -8.69
C VAL A 46 0.38 3.72 -8.28
N CYS A 47 1.69 3.75 -8.07
CA CYS A 47 2.46 4.93 -7.75
C CYS A 47 2.72 5.76 -9.00
N GLN A 48 2.34 7.04 -9.01
CA GLN A 48 2.57 7.91 -10.17
C GLN A 48 4.03 8.31 -10.35
N SER A 49 4.81 8.38 -9.26
CA SER A 49 6.21 8.82 -9.30
C SER A 49 7.18 7.68 -9.62
N CYS A 50 6.87 6.46 -9.20
CA CYS A 50 7.78 5.32 -9.20
C CYS A 50 7.28 4.13 -10.04
N GLY A 51 6.02 4.15 -10.49
CA GLY A 51 5.44 3.07 -11.30
C GLY A 51 5.16 1.77 -10.53
N LEU A 52 5.40 1.72 -9.22
CA LEU A 52 5.13 0.55 -8.39
C LEU A 52 3.63 0.25 -8.37
N SER A 53 3.28 -1.00 -8.65
CA SER A 53 1.93 -1.53 -8.47
C SER A 53 1.89 -2.45 -7.25
N LEU A 54 1.29 -2.00 -6.16
CA LEU A 54 1.21 -2.74 -4.88
C LEU A 54 -0.25 -3.02 -4.52
N SER A 55 -0.52 -4.15 -3.88
CA SER A 55 -1.80 -4.41 -3.21
C SER A 55 -1.91 -3.65 -1.89
N ARG A 56 -3.13 -3.61 -1.32
CA ARG A 56 -3.35 -3.00 0.01
C ARG A 56 -2.52 -3.70 1.09
N GLU A 57 -2.47 -5.03 1.03
CA GLU A 57 -1.78 -5.89 1.99
C GLU A 57 -0.27 -5.65 1.94
N GLU A 58 0.32 -5.56 0.73
CA GLU A 58 1.74 -5.27 0.58
C GLU A 58 2.14 -3.90 1.16
N ILE A 59 1.30 -2.88 0.98
CA ILE A 59 1.56 -1.55 1.55
C ILE A 59 1.57 -1.60 3.09
N ASP A 60 0.66 -2.37 3.69
CA ASP A 60 0.55 -2.53 5.13
C ASP A 60 1.77 -3.29 5.69
N GLU A 61 2.15 -4.40 5.06
CA GLU A 61 3.32 -5.20 5.42
C GLU A 61 4.63 -4.39 5.37
N ILE A 62 4.82 -3.58 4.33
CA ILE A 62 6.01 -2.72 4.21
C ILE A 62 6.05 -1.70 5.35
N ARG A 63 4.92 -1.05 5.64
CA ARG A 63 4.82 -0.07 6.74
C ARG A 63 5.06 -0.70 8.09
N TYR A 64 4.51 -1.88 8.33
CA TYR A 64 4.70 -2.61 9.57
C TYR A 64 6.17 -3.00 9.77
N LYS A 65 6.83 -3.47 8.72
CA LYS A 65 8.27 -3.81 8.76
C LYS A 65 9.14 -2.59 9.04
N ASP A 66 8.88 -1.47 8.35
CA ASP A 66 9.63 -0.23 8.54
C ASP A 66 9.52 0.29 9.99
N GLN A 67 8.31 0.32 10.53
CA GLN A 67 8.07 0.71 11.93
C GLN A 67 8.84 -0.18 12.91
N LYS A 68 8.74 -1.50 12.74
CA LYS A 68 9.41 -2.46 13.63
C LYS A 68 10.93 -2.32 13.59
N LEU A 69 11.52 -2.13 12.41
CA LEU A 69 12.97 -1.95 12.28
C LEU A 69 13.44 -0.69 13.01
N ASN A 70 12.72 0.42 12.85
CA ASN A 70 13.04 1.68 13.53
C ASN A 70 12.95 1.54 15.07
N GLU A 71 11.91 0.85 15.58
CA GLU A 71 11.78 0.58 17.01
C GLU A 71 12.92 -0.27 17.58
N GLU A 72 13.39 -1.28 16.84
CA GLU A 72 14.51 -2.13 17.26
C GLU A 72 15.84 -1.36 17.26
N GLU A 73 16.07 -0.53 16.24
CA GLU A 73 17.27 0.30 16.13
C GLU A 73 17.33 1.35 17.25
N GLU A 74 16.20 1.99 17.58
CA GLU A 74 16.12 2.93 18.69
C GLU A 74 16.37 2.27 20.04
N LYS A 75 15.80 1.08 20.29
CA LYS A 75 16.08 0.30 21.51
C LYS A 75 17.57 -0.02 21.65
N GLU A 76 18.22 -0.38 20.55
CA GLU A 76 19.66 -0.68 20.57
C GLU A 76 20.48 0.58 20.86
N ARG A 77 20.13 1.72 20.25
CA ARG A 77 20.76 3.03 20.49
C ARG A 77 20.68 3.43 21.96
N VAL A 78 19.50 3.34 22.56
CA VAL A 78 19.27 3.66 23.99
C VAL A 78 20.08 2.71 24.88
N ARG A 79 20.11 1.42 24.57
CA ARG A 79 20.93 0.44 25.31
C ARG A 79 22.42 0.79 25.27
N LYS A 80 22.95 1.11 24.10
CA LYS A 80 24.36 1.51 23.92
C LYS A 80 24.68 2.78 24.70
N GLU A 81 23.81 3.78 24.66
CA GLU A 81 23.98 5.04 25.39
C GLU A 81 23.97 4.83 26.91
N TYR A 82 23.03 4.02 27.41
CA TYR A 82 22.97 3.65 28.82
C TYR A 82 24.24 2.90 29.27
N LEU A 83 24.71 1.94 28.48
CA LEU A 83 25.96 1.22 28.75
C LEU A 83 27.17 2.15 28.77
N LYS A 84 27.26 3.08 27.81
CA LYS A 84 28.34 4.08 27.75
C LYS A 84 28.34 4.99 28.98
N TRP A 85 27.17 5.53 29.35
CA TRP A 85 27.03 6.36 30.54
C TRP A 85 27.45 5.61 31.81
N TRP A 86 27.04 4.35 31.93
CA TRP A 86 27.40 3.54 33.09
C TRP A 86 28.91 3.25 33.15
N ALA A 87 29.54 2.98 32.00
CA ALA A 87 30.99 2.75 31.91
C ALA A 87 31.80 3.99 32.30
N THR A 88 31.31 5.21 32.02
CA THR A 88 31.97 6.45 32.44
C THR A 88 31.86 6.77 33.93
N LYS A 89 31.02 6.07 34.69
CA LYS A 89 30.82 6.28 36.14
C LYS A 89 31.67 5.38 37.05
N LYS A 90 32.57 4.58 36.47
CA LYS A 90 33.45 3.65 37.20
C LYS A 90 34.90 4.06 37.01
#